data_AF-Q5WIW8-F1
#
_entry.id   AF-Q5WIW8-F1
#
_cell.length_a   1.000
_cell.length_b   1.000
_cell.length_c   1.000
_cell.angle_alpha   90.00
_cell.angle_beta   90.00
_cell.angle_gamma   90.00
#
_symmetry.space_group_name_H-M   'P 1'
#
loop_
_entity.id
_entity.type
_entity.pdbx_description
1 polymer ?
#
loop_
_entity_poly.entity_id
_entity_poly.type
_entity_poly.pdbx_seq_one_letter_code
_entity_poly.pdbx_strand_id
1 'polypeptide(L)'
;MTSFAKVRSQQPLEWGKKACEAIMSKYEPVEMPPANRWHYHQGVFLCGVHRIWEMDHNEAYFQYVKDYVDALIDEDGNFLFRRDELDAIQAGLLLLPLFRRTGEYRYQEAARKLRGLLHTLNRNRFGGFWHKDKYPNQMWLDGLYMAGPFAVQYGQQFNEPELIDLVLKQEELMRNHTKDEATGLYVHAWDASKQVAVCDKETGKTEEVWGRALGWYAMALADLIDLLGENHMKRPVLESAFQSLMARLLTYQDEQTGLWYQVVDKGNQPDNWLESSCTSLFVYALAKGYRLGLLGEDAFFHAEKGLSGLLDYAVDIEEDGALVLKMICIGTSIGRYDDYISRPTSANDLHGVGAFALACTEIEKGRKHR
;
A
#
# COMPACT_ATOMS: atom_id res chain seq x y z
N MET A 1 28.90 -16.33 14.27
CA MET A 1 27.78 -16.53 13.34
C MET A 1 27.35 -15.15 12.88
N THR A 2 27.37 -14.87 11.57
CA THR A 2 26.91 -13.59 11.01
C THR A 2 25.43 -13.37 11.35
N SER A 3 25.01 -12.11 11.52
CA SER A 3 23.62 -11.75 11.86
C SER A 3 22.58 -12.34 10.89
N PHE A 4 22.97 -12.52 9.63
CA PHE A 4 22.21 -13.23 8.58
C PHE A 4 21.71 -14.63 8.97
N ALA A 5 22.37 -15.35 9.89
CA ALA A 5 21.94 -16.68 10.30
C ALA A 5 20.82 -16.68 11.35
N LYS A 6 20.63 -15.59 12.11
CA LYS A 6 19.56 -15.46 13.12
C LYS A 6 18.21 -15.12 12.50
N VAL A 7 18.20 -14.44 11.35
CA VAL A 7 17.00 -14.08 10.58
C VAL A 7 16.50 -15.23 9.70
N ARG A 8 17.40 -16.10 9.20
CA ARG A 8 17.05 -17.25 8.34
C ARG A 8 16.30 -18.40 9.02
N SER A 9 16.11 -18.38 10.34
CA SER A 9 15.50 -19.50 11.08
C SER A 9 14.04 -19.30 11.52
N GLN A 10 13.46 -18.11 11.33
CA GLN A 10 12.05 -17.84 11.68
C GLN A 10 11.18 -17.70 10.42
N GLN A 11 9.93 -18.16 10.51
CA GLN A 11 8.94 -18.03 9.44
C GLN A 11 8.58 -16.55 9.26
N PRO A 12 8.68 -15.97 8.05
CA PRO A 12 8.30 -14.58 7.76
C PRO A 12 6.96 -14.16 8.37
N LEU A 13 5.99 -15.07 8.40
CA LEU A 13 4.68 -14.85 9.03
C LEU A 13 4.78 -14.45 10.52
N GLU A 14 5.70 -15.05 11.29
CA GLU A 14 5.88 -14.76 12.72
C GLU A 14 6.39 -13.33 12.96
N TRP A 15 7.18 -12.78 12.03
CA TRP A 15 7.57 -11.37 12.10
C TRP A 15 6.40 -10.44 11.85
N GLY A 16 5.55 -10.77 10.87
CA GLY A 16 4.31 -10.04 10.63
C GLY A 16 3.37 -10.06 11.84
N LYS A 17 3.22 -11.23 12.48
CA LYS A 17 2.42 -11.41 13.70
C LYS A 17 2.92 -10.54 14.84
N LYS A 18 4.22 -10.59 15.15
CA LYS A 18 4.82 -9.75 16.19
C LYS A 18 4.61 -8.25 15.94
N ALA A 19 4.73 -7.82 14.69
CA ALA A 19 4.50 -6.42 14.33
C ALA A 19 3.03 -6.01 14.55
N CYS A 20 2.08 -6.86 14.17
CA CYS A 20 0.66 -6.63 14.44
C CYS A 20 0.33 -6.65 15.93
N GLU A 21 0.84 -7.63 16.67
CA GLU A 21 0.63 -7.77 18.12
C GLU A 21 1.20 -6.58 18.91
N ALA A 22 2.33 -6.00 18.49
CA ALA A 22 2.90 -4.80 19.10
C ALA A 22 1.96 -3.58 18.99
N ILE A 23 1.14 -3.49 17.94
CA ILE A 23 0.11 -2.44 17.81
C ILE A 23 -1.15 -2.82 18.58
N MET A 24 -1.64 -4.06 18.41
CA MET A 24 -2.89 -4.53 19.02
C MET A 24 -2.83 -4.58 20.55
N SER A 25 -1.65 -4.80 21.13
CA SER A 25 -1.46 -4.75 22.59
C SER A 25 -1.42 -3.32 23.14
N LYS A 26 -1.12 -2.34 22.29
CA LYS A 26 -0.96 -0.94 22.68
C LYS A 26 -2.25 -0.13 22.54
N TYR A 27 -3.09 -0.48 21.56
CA TYR A 27 -4.30 0.27 21.25
C TYR A 27 -5.51 -0.64 21.27
N GLU A 28 -6.60 -0.16 21.85
CA GLU A 28 -7.92 -0.65 21.48
C GLU A 28 -8.16 -0.35 19.98
N PRO A 29 -8.91 -1.20 19.26
CA PRO A 29 -9.06 -1.09 17.81
C PRO A 29 -9.42 0.33 17.32
N VAL A 30 -10.40 0.97 17.95
CA VAL A 30 -10.87 2.32 17.57
C VAL A 30 -9.94 3.45 18.01
N GLU A 31 -9.04 3.20 18.98
CA GLU A 31 -8.09 4.18 19.50
C GLU A 31 -6.77 4.21 18.71
N MET A 32 -6.60 3.32 17.72
CA MET A 32 -5.48 3.39 16.78
C MET A 32 -5.43 4.73 16.04
N PRO A 33 -4.26 5.36 15.88
CA PRO A 33 -4.15 6.69 15.30
C PRO A 33 -4.48 6.71 13.80
N PRO A 34 -5.29 7.69 13.33
CA PRO A 34 -5.99 8.70 14.12
C PRO A 34 -7.23 8.13 14.83
N ALA A 35 -7.27 8.22 16.16
CA ALA A 35 -8.33 7.63 16.98
C ALA A 35 -9.75 8.07 16.57
N ASN A 36 -10.71 7.16 16.71
CA ASN A 36 -12.13 7.38 16.42
C ASN A 36 -12.41 7.92 15.00
N ARG A 37 -11.60 7.51 14.02
CA ARG A 37 -11.75 7.92 12.62
C ARG A 37 -11.63 6.76 11.65
N TRP A 38 -12.52 6.77 10.66
CA TRP A 38 -12.38 5.98 9.45
C TRP A 38 -11.27 6.55 8.56
N HIS A 39 -10.13 5.88 8.47
CA HIS A 39 -8.99 6.35 7.68
C HIS A 39 -8.13 5.20 7.14
N TYR A 40 -7.39 5.46 6.06
CA TYR A 40 -6.54 4.45 5.44
C TYR A 40 -5.36 3.99 6.31
N HIS A 41 -4.98 4.75 7.34
CA HIS A 41 -3.91 4.37 8.27
C HIS A 41 -4.26 3.06 8.98
N GLN A 42 -5.41 3.03 9.66
CA GLN A 42 -5.94 1.81 10.26
C GLN A 42 -6.30 0.80 9.16
N GLY A 43 -6.88 1.25 8.05
CA GLY A 43 -7.26 0.37 6.95
C GLY A 43 -6.12 -0.54 6.48
N VAL A 44 -4.95 0.02 6.16
CA VAL A 44 -3.84 -0.79 5.64
C VAL A 44 -3.21 -1.68 6.71
N PHE A 45 -3.13 -1.19 7.95
CA PHE A 45 -2.71 -2.01 9.08
C PHE A 45 -3.63 -3.21 9.27
N LEU A 46 -4.94 -2.98 9.29
CA LEU A 46 -5.95 -4.03 9.46
C LEU A 46 -6.06 -4.95 8.26
N CYS A 47 -5.74 -4.49 7.04
CA CYS A 47 -5.56 -5.39 5.89
C CYS A 47 -4.40 -6.37 6.13
N GLY A 48 -3.31 -5.92 6.75
CA GLY A 48 -2.21 -6.78 7.21
C GLY A 48 -2.65 -7.78 8.28
N VAL A 49 -3.34 -7.32 9.32
CA VAL A 49 -3.91 -8.17 10.39
C VAL A 49 -4.86 -9.22 9.81
N HIS A 50 -5.77 -8.82 8.93
CA HIS A 50 -6.68 -9.73 8.25
C HIS A 50 -5.95 -10.77 7.40
N ARG A 51 -4.89 -10.37 6.69
CA ARG A 51 -4.08 -11.30 5.88
C ARG A 51 -3.32 -12.32 6.74
N ILE A 52 -2.90 -11.95 7.95
CA ILE A 52 -2.34 -12.89 8.92
C ILE A 52 -3.41 -13.89 9.36
N TRP A 53 -4.60 -13.42 9.73
CA TRP A 53 -5.73 -14.29 10.07
C TRP A 53 -6.07 -15.30 8.95
N GLU A 54 -6.04 -14.88 7.69
CA GLU A 54 -6.27 -15.78 6.55
C GLU A 54 -5.27 -16.94 6.49
N MET A 55 -4.08 -16.78 7.09
CA MET A 55 -2.99 -17.77 7.05
C MET A 55 -2.87 -18.62 8.33
N ASP A 56 -3.16 -18.05 9.50
CA ASP A 56 -2.99 -18.73 10.79
C ASP A 56 -4.30 -19.10 11.49
N HIS A 57 -5.42 -18.55 11.02
CA HIS A 57 -6.77 -18.76 11.55
C HIS A 57 -6.93 -18.42 13.03
N ASN A 58 -6.08 -17.57 13.60
CA ASN A 58 -6.25 -17.07 14.95
C ASN A 58 -7.34 -15.99 14.98
N GLU A 59 -8.49 -16.35 15.56
CA GLU A 59 -9.69 -15.50 15.59
C GLU A 59 -9.49 -14.16 16.31
N ALA A 60 -8.48 -14.01 17.17
CA ALA A 60 -8.17 -12.73 17.80
C ALA A 60 -7.87 -11.62 16.77
N TYR A 61 -7.19 -11.94 15.67
CA TYR A 61 -6.91 -10.99 14.60
C TYR A 61 -8.17 -10.58 13.84
N PHE A 62 -9.04 -11.54 13.51
CA PHE A 62 -10.31 -11.24 12.85
C PHE A 62 -11.21 -10.39 13.75
N GLN A 63 -11.28 -10.74 15.04
CA GLN A 63 -12.09 -9.99 16.01
C GLN A 63 -11.58 -8.56 16.14
N TYR A 64 -10.27 -8.34 16.21
CA TYR A 64 -9.70 -6.99 16.28
C TYR A 64 -10.04 -6.13 15.04
N VAL A 65 -10.04 -6.72 13.83
CA VAL A 65 -10.51 -6.05 12.61
C VAL A 65 -11.99 -5.70 12.70
N LYS A 66 -12.82 -6.66 13.14
CA LYS A 66 -14.26 -6.48 13.29
C LYS A 66 -14.60 -5.40 14.32
N ASP A 67 -13.92 -5.37 15.46
CA ASP A 67 -14.14 -4.41 16.54
C ASP A 67 -13.86 -2.98 16.10
N TYR A 68 -12.82 -2.74 15.28
CA TYR A 68 -12.58 -1.43 14.68
C TYR A 68 -13.73 -1.00 13.76
N VAL A 69 -14.21 -1.90 12.91
CA VAL A 69 -15.30 -1.62 11.96
C VAL A 69 -16.61 -1.36 12.71
N ASP A 70 -16.92 -2.20 13.69
CA ASP A 70 -18.14 -2.14 14.50
C ASP A 70 -18.20 -0.90 15.39
N ALA A 71 -17.05 -0.43 15.87
CA ALA A 71 -16.99 0.80 16.65
C ALA A 71 -17.31 2.06 15.84
N LEU A 72 -17.16 2.01 14.51
CA LEU A 72 -17.36 3.15 13.61
C LEU A 72 -18.65 3.06 12.79
N ILE A 73 -19.18 1.85 12.58
CA ILE A 73 -20.34 1.58 11.72
C ILE A 73 -21.51 1.05 12.55
N ASP A 74 -22.62 1.80 12.54
CA ASP A 74 -23.86 1.41 13.21
C ASP A 74 -24.60 0.25 12.51
N GLU A 75 -25.69 -0.22 13.12
CA GLU A 75 -26.49 -1.36 12.62
C GLU A 75 -27.12 -1.12 11.24
N ASP A 76 -27.32 0.15 10.85
CA ASP A 76 -27.85 0.59 9.56
C ASP A 76 -26.72 0.88 8.54
N GLY A 77 -25.47 0.57 8.89
CA GLY A 77 -24.30 0.79 8.05
C GLY A 77 -23.89 2.26 7.95
N ASN A 78 -24.36 3.16 8.83
CA ASN A 78 -23.94 4.56 8.86
C ASN A 78 -22.63 4.72 9.62
N PHE A 79 -21.80 5.62 9.10
CA PHE A 79 -20.53 6.01 9.70
C PHE A 79 -20.07 7.35 9.13
N LEU A 80 -19.09 7.95 9.80
CA LEU A 80 -18.48 9.20 9.37
C LEU A 80 -17.14 8.94 8.70
N PHE A 81 -16.95 9.56 7.54
CA PHE A 81 -15.71 9.51 6.75
C PHE A 81 -15.53 10.81 5.95
N ARG A 82 -14.32 11.06 5.48
CA ARG A 82 -14.03 12.20 4.60
C ARG A 82 -14.60 11.92 3.21
N ARG A 83 -15.56 12.74 2.78
CA ARG A 83 -16.36 12.47 1.56
C ARG A 83 -15.69 12.96 0.27
N ASP A 84 -14.59 13.68 0.40
CA ASP A 84 -13.85 14.31 -0.68
C ASP A 84 -12.49 13.64 -0.95
N GLU A 85 -12.18 12.51 -0.31
CA GLU A 85 -10.85 11.91 -0.32
C GLU A 85 -10.89 10.46 -0.84
N LEU A 86 -9.99 10.12 -1.77
CA LEU A 86 -9.75 8.72 -2.12
C LEU A 86 -9.29 7.90 -0.90
N ASP A 87 -8.54 8.51 0.01
CA ASP A 87 -8.06 7.93 1.27
C ASP A 87 -9.17 7.32 2.13
N ALA A 88 -10.39 7.85 2.08
CA ALA A 88 -11.51 7.29 2.83
C ALA A 88 -12.00 5.95 2.27
N ILE A 89 -11.71 5.64 1.01
CA ILE A 89 -12.20 4.44 0.33
C ILE A 89 -11.38 3.20 0.75
N GLN A 90 -10.08 3.37 1.06
CA GLN A 90 -9.14 2.26 1.25
C GLN A 90 -9.57 1.29 2.36
N ALA A 91 -9.98 1.81 3.52
CA ALA A 91 -10.43 0.99 4.63
C ALA A 91 -11.71 0.18 4.30
N GLY A 92 -12.39 0.50 3.20
CA GLY A 92 -13.52 -0.28 2.67
C GLY A 92 -13.12 -1.71 2.28
N LEU A 93 -11.83 -1.97 2.06
CA LEU A 93 -11.28 -3.30 1.86
C LEU A 93 -11.57 -4.25 3.03
N LEU A 94 -11.78 -3.74 4.25
CA LEU A 94 -12.14 -4.54 5.43
C LEU A 94 -13.61 -4.99 5.41
N LEU A 95 -14.48 -4.21 4.78
CA LEU A 95 -15.93 -4.46 4.79
C LEU A 95 -16.31 -5.67 3.94
N LEU A 96 -15.59 -5.88 2.84
CA LEU A 96 -15.86 -6.96 1.89
C LEU A 96 -15.67 -8.36 2.51
N PRO A 97 -14.53 -8.69 3.15
CA PRO A 97 -14.38 -9.97 3.84
C PRO A 97 -15.29 -10.10 5.07
N LEU A 98 -15.51 -9.02 5.84
CA LEU A 98 -16.46 -9.04 6.96
C LEU A 98 -17.87 -9.41 6.49
N PHE A 99 -18.34 -8.81 5.40
CA PHE A 99 -19.62 -9.18 4.79
C PHE A 99 -19.64 -10.63 4.31
N ARG A 100 -18.60 -11.09 3.61
CA ARG A 100 -18.52 -12.48 3.14
C ARG A 100 -18.59 -13.49 4.28
N ARG A 101 -18.00 -13.18 5.43
CA ARG A 101 -17.96 -14.08 6.59
C ARG A 101 -19.24 -14.06 7.42
N THR A 102 -19.86 -12.89 7.58
CA THR A 102 -20.96 -12.69 8.54
C THR A 102 -22.34 -12.57 7.90
N GLY A 103 -22.40 -12.11 6.65
CA GLY A 103 -23.64 -11.74 5.98
C GLY A 103 -24.33 -10.49 6.54
N GLU A 104 -23.71 -9.75 7.46
CA GLU A 104 -24.35 -8.60 8.10
C GLU A 104 -24.54 -7.43 7.13
N TYR A 105 -25.79 -6.95 7.01
CA TYR A 105 -26.19 -5.88 6.10
C TYR A 105 -25.35 -4.60 6.24
N ARG A 106 -25.00 -4.21 7.48
CA ARG A 106 -24.24 -2.97 7.75
C ARG A 106 -22.91 -2.87 7.00
N TYR A 107 -22.19 -3.97 6.82
CA TYR A 107 -20.91 -3.93 6.09
C TYR A 107 -21.12 -3.71 4.59
N GLN A 108 -22.12 -4.37 4.01
CA GLN A 108 -22.51 -4.14 2.61
C GLN A 108 -22.96 -2.69 2.40
N GLU A 109 -23.80 -2.18 3.29
CA GLU A 109 -24.32 -0.81 3.20
C GLU A 109 -23.23 0.25 3.38
N ALA A 110 -22.30 0.04 4.32
CA ALA A 110 -21.13 0.90 4.47
C ALA A 110 -20.21 0.86 3.22
N ALA A 111 -19.98 -0.33 2.64
CA ALA A 111 -19.21 -0.48 1.41
C ALA A 111 -19.88 0.24 0.24
N ARG A 112 -21.21 0.16 0.13
CA ARG A 112 -22.01 0.88 -0.88
C ARG A 112 -21.85 2.39 -0.76
N LYS A 113 -21.79 2.94 0.47
CA LYS A 113 -21.55 4.37 0.73
C LYS A 113 -20.17 4.83 0.24
N LEU A 114 -19.12 4.02 0.47
CA LEU A 114 -17.77 4.30 -0.04
C LEU A 114 -17.69 4.19 -1.56
N ARG A 115 -18.26 3.13 -2.14
CA ARG A 115 -18.37 2.99 -3.60
C ARG A 115 -19.10 4.18 -4.23
N GLY A 116 -20.10 4.73 -3.54
CA GLY A 116 -20.82 5.93 -3.94
C GLY A 116 -19.92 7.15 -4.19
N LEU A 117 -18.78 7.27 -3.49
CA LEU A 117 -17.84 8.38 -3.68
C LEU A 117 -17.25 8.42 -5.10
N LEU A 118 -17.10 7.28 -5.78
CA LEU A 118 -16.55 7.21 -7.14
C LEU A 118 -17.40 8.00 -8.17
N HIS A 119 -18.65 8.32 -7.81
CA HIS A 119 -19.57 9.15 -8.60
C HIS A 119 -19.56 10.62 -8.21
N THR A 120 -19.11 10.96 -7.00
CA THR A 120 -19.17 12.32 -6.46
C THR A 120 -17.82 13.03 -6.46
N LEU A 121 -16.71 12.29 -6.48
CA LEU A 121 -15.37 12.86 -6.49
C LEU A 121 -15.13 13.68 -7.76
N ASN A 122 -14.53 14.85 -7.59
CA ASN A 122 -14.11 15.70 -8.69
C ASN A 122 -13.07 14.98 -9.57
N ARG A 123 -13.11 15.29 -10.87
CA ARG A 123 -12.20 14.73 -11.88
C ARG A 123 -11.53 15.84 -12.66
N ASN A 124 -10.28 15.60 -13.07
CA ASN A 124 -9.60 16.47 -14.01
C ASN A 124 -10.20 16.32 -15.42
N ARG A 125 -9.77 17.17 -16.35
CA ARG A 125 -10.26 17.17 -17.75
C ARG A 125 -10.08 15.86 -18.53
N PHE A 126 -9.26 14.92 -18.01
CA PHE A 126 -9.00 13.62 -18.62
C PHE A 126 -9.81 12.48 -17.95
N GLY A 127 -10.65 12.80 -16.96
CA GLY A 127 -11.45 11.83 -16.22
C GLY A 127 -10.74 11.19 -15.02
N GLY A 128 -9.53 11.65 -14.71
CA GLY A 128 -8.76 11.20 -13.54
C GLY A 128 -9.28 11.83 -12.25
N PHE A 129 -9.47 11.02 -11.20
CA PHE A 129 -9.92 11.52 -9.91
C PHE A 129 -8.92 12.50 -9.31
N TRP A 130 -9.44 13.59 -8.72
CA TRP A 130 -8.64 14.39 -7.81
C TRP A 130 -8.33 13.53 -6.58
N HIS A 131 -7.10 13.66 -6.06
CA HIS A 131 -6.73 12.92 -4.86
C HIS A 131 -7.61 13.31 -3.66
N LYS A 132 -7.84 14.63 -3.51
CA LYS A 132 -8.79 15.25 -2.57
C LYS A 132 -9.37 16.53 -3.17
N ASP A 133 -10.51 17.03 -2.68
CA ASP A 133 -11.07 18.31 -3.17
C ASP A 133 -10.10 19.49 -2.97
N LYS A 134 -9.34 19.48 -1.87
CA LYS A 134 -8.29 20.48 -1.61
C LYS A 134 -7.06 20.36 -2.53
N TYR A 135 -6.97 19.32 -3.35
CA TYR A 135 -5.90 19.07 -4.31
C TYR A 135 -6.45 19.02 -5.75
N PRO A 136 -6.95 20.17 -6.25
CA PRO A 136 -7.64 20.21 -7.53
C PRO A 136 -6.73 19.77 -8.67
N ASN A 137 -7.26 18.93 -9.56
CA ASN A 137 -6.60 18.40 -10.76
C ASN A 137 -5.39 17.48 -10.53
N GLN A 138 -5.08 17.14 -9.28
CA GLN A 138 -3.92 16.33 -8.94
C GLN A 138 -4.28 14.85 -8.82
N MET A 139 -3.55 14.00 -9.53
CA MET A 139 -3.54 12.55 -9.35
C MET A 139 -2.24 12.15 -8.65
N TRP A 140 -2.35 11.51 -7.49
CA TRP A 140 -1.19 11.02 -6.72
C TRP A 140 -1.17 9.50 -6.79
N LEU A 141 0.01 8.89 -6.97
CA LEU A 141 0.16 7.43 -7.11
C LEU A 141 -0.55 6.64 -6.00
N ASP A 142 -0.54 7.16 -4.77
CA ASP A 142 -1.21 6.64 -3.59
C ASP A 142 -2.69 6.31 -3.89
N GLY A 143 -3.36 7.18 -4.63
CA GLY A 143 -4.78 7.09 -4.96
C GLY A 143 -5.16 5.80 -5.70
N LEU A 144 -4.23 5.16 -6.40
CA LEU A 144 -4.50 3.87 -7.06
C LEU A 144 -4.73 2.77 -6.02
N TYR A 145 -3.91 2.71 -4.97
CA TYR A 145 -4.13 1.77 -3.86
C TYR A 145 -5.36 2.17 -3.04
N MET A 146 -5.58 3.47 -2.82
CA MET A 146 -6.68 3.91 -1.97
C MET A 146 -8.07 3.51 -2.50
N ALA A 147 -8.26 3.47 -3.81
CA ALA A 147 -9.57 3.18 -4.39
C ALA A 147 -9.61 1.99 -5.37
N GLY A 148 -8.49 1.66 -6.01
CA GLY A 148 -8.42 0.66 -7.08
C GLY A 148 -8.81 -0.75 -6.62
N PRO A 149 -8.05 -1.37 -5.69
CA PRO A 149 -8.36 -2.69 -5.16
C PRO A 149 -9.78 -2.78 -4.57
N PHE A 150 -10.24 -1.74 -3.86
CA PHE A 150 -11.60 -1.71 -3.31
C PHE A 150 -12.65 -1.74 -4.42
N ALA A 151 -12.53 -0.88 -5.44
CA ALA A 151 -13.51 -0.78 -6.51
C ALA A 151 -13.59 -2.08 -7.33
N VAL A 152 -12.45 -2.73 -7.61
CA VAL A 152 -12.44 -4.03 -8.30
C VAL A 152 -13.10 -5.11 -7.46
N GLN A 153 -12.73 -5.24 -6.17
CA GLN A 153 -13.33 -6.26 -5.30
C GLN A 153 -14.82 -6.02 -5.07
N TYR A 154 -15.24 -4.76 -4.90
CA TYR A 154 -16.65 -4.40 -4.79
C TYR A 154 -17.40 -4.79 -6.06
N GLY A 155 -16.87 -4.43 -7.24
CA GLY A 155 -17.48 -4.74 -8.52
C GLY A 155 -17.63 -6.24 -8.78
N GLN A 156 -16.63 -7.03 -8.38
CA GLN A 156 -16.71 -8.49 -8.46
C GLN A 156 -17.76 -9.07 -7.51
N GLN A 157 -17.80 -8.59 -6.26
CA GLN A 157 -18.69 -9.11 -5.23
C GLN A 157 -20.16 -8.75 -5.45
N PHE A 158 -20.43 -7.58 -6.04
CA PHE A 158 -21.79 -7.05 -6.24
C PHE A 158 -22.19 -6.93 -7.72
N ASN A 159 -21.41 -7.56 -8.63
CA ASN A 159 -21.69 -7.64 -10.05
C ASN A 159 -21.80 -6.27 -10.77
N GLU A 160 -20.83 -5.40 -10.52
CA GLU A 160 -20.64 -4.09 -11.17
C GLU A 160 -19.31 -4.07 -11.97
N PRO A 161 -19.24 -4.76 -13.13
CA PRO A 161 -18.02 -4.90 -13.91
C PRO A 161 -17.46 -3.58 -14.45
N GLU A 162 -18.27 -2.53 -14.56
CA GLU A 162 -17.84 -1.20 -14.99
C GLU A 162 -16.80 -0.56 -14.05
N LEU A 163 -16.73 -0.99 -12.79
CA LEU A 163 -15.72 -0.53 -11.85
C LEU A 163 -14.31 -0.97 -12.24
N ILE A 164 -14.17 -2.12 -12.92
CA ILE A 164 -12.88 -2.57 -13.46
C ILE A 164 -12.39 -1.59 -14.52
N ASP A 165 -13.26 -1.21 -15.46
CA ASP A 165 -12.93 -0.27 -16.53
C ASP A 165 -12.58 1.12 -15.99
N LEU A 166 -13.31 1.56 -14.95
CA LEU A 166 -13.00 2.79 -14.24
C LEU A 166 -11.59 2.76 -13.65
N VAL A 167 -11.22 1.71 -12.92
CA VAL A 167 -9.90 1.59 -12.27
C VAL A 167 -8.78 1.52 -13.29
N LEU A 168 -8.96 0.74 -14.36
CA LEU A 168 -7.97 0.63 -15.42
C LEU A 168 -7.76 1.96 -16.15
N LYS A 169 -8.81 2.79 -16.27
CA LYS A 169 -8.65 4.15 -16.79
C LYS A 169 -7.85 5.04 -15.84
N GLN A 170 -8.03 4.91 -14.52
CA GLN A 170 -7.24 5.65 -13.55
C GLN A 170 -5.77 5.24 -13.59
N GLU A 171 -5.49 3.93 -13.62
CA GLU A 171 -4.12 3.39 -13.75
C GLU A 171 -3.45 3.91 -15.02
N GLU A 172 -4.13 3.85 -16.17
CA GLU A 172 -3.57 4.31 -17.44
C GLU A 172 -3.18 5.79 -17.40
N LEU A 173 -4.04 6.64 -16.83
CA LEU A 173 -3.77 8.07 -16.69
C LEU A 173 -2.56 8.31 -15.78
N MET A 174 -2.49 7.61 -14.64
CA MET A 174 -1.37 7.73 -13.72
C MET A 174 -0.07 7.28 -14.41
N ARG A 175 -0.06 6.08 -14.98
CA ARG A 175 1.09 5.53 -15.72
C ARG A 175 1.61 6.49 -16.77
N ASN A 176 0.74 6.99 -17.63
CA ASN A 176 1.15 7.83 -18.75
C ASN A 176 1.61 9.23 -18.30
N HIS A 177 1.13 9.73 -17.16
CA HIS A 177 1.40 11.09 -16.72
C HIS A 177 2.39 11.20 -15.56
N THR A 178 2.79 10.11 -14.91
CA THR A 178 3.80 10.13 -13.84
C THR A 178 5.07 9.35 -14.17
N LYS A 179 5.09 8.55 -15.24
CA LYS A 179 6.32 7.85 -15.64
C LYS A 179 7.43 8.84 -15.94
N ASP A 180 8.57 8.68 -15.29
CA ASP A 180 9.80 9.32 -15.68
C ASP A 180 10.56 8.41 -16.66
N GLU A 181 10.82 8.90 -17.87
CA GLU A 181 11.46 8.10 -18.92
C GLU A 181 12.97 7.93 -18.67
N ALA A 182 13.59 8.80 -17.86
CA ALA A 182 15.02 8.69 -17.55
C ALA A 182 15.30 7.54 -16.58
N THR A 183 14.52 7.43 -15.50
CA THR A 183 14.66 6.37 -14.51
C THR A 183 13.84 5.12 -14.85
N GLY A 184 12.75 5.28 -15.60
CA GLY A 184 11.73 4.25 -15.83
C GLY A 184 10.83 4.00 -14.61
N LEU A 185 10.93 4.84 -13.57
CA LEU A 185 10.07 4.82 -12.39
C LEU A 185 8.91 5.82 -12.55
N TYR A 186 8.10 5.98 -11.51
CA TYR A 186 6.96 6.90 -11.50
C TYR A 186 7.13 7.94 -10.38
N VAL A 187 7.02 9.22 -10.73
CA VAL A 187 7.05 10.31 -9.75
C VAL A 187 5.76 10.34 -8.93
N HIS A 188 5.80 10.93 -7.75
CA HIS A 188 4.69 10.90 -6.77
C HIS A 188 3.34 11.34 -7.36
N ALA A 189 3.29 12.42 -8.14
CA ALA A 189 2.02 12.95 -8.63
C ALA A 189 2.10 13.67 -9.96
N TRP A 190 0.91 13.91 -10.53
CA TRP A 190 0.68 14.72 -11.70
C TRP A 190 -0.47 15.71 -11.46
N ASP A 191 -0.22 16.99 -11.72
CA ASP A 191 -1.22 18.04 -11.78
C ASP A 191 -1.62 18.33 -13.24
N ALA A 192 -2.83 17.92 -13.62
CA ALA A 192 -3.36 18.11 -14.96
C ALA A 192 -3.54 19.59 -15.35
N SER A 193 -3.64 20.50 -14.35
CA SER A 193 -3.74 21.94 -14.56
C SER A 193 -2.40 22.62 -14.78
N LYS A 194 -1.30 22.00 -14.32
CA LYS A 194 0.08 22.52 -14.32
C LYS A 194 0.25 23.82 -13.52
N GLN A 195 -0.65 24.09 -12.57
CA GLN A 195 -0.67 25.31 -11.77
C GLN A 195 0.04 25.14 -10.42
N VAL A 196 0.10 23.92 -9.90
CA VAL A 196 0.77 23.61 -8.62
C VAL A 196 2.25 23.97 -8.67
N ALA A 197 2.76 24.59 -7.60
CA ALA A 197 4.10 25.18 -7.56
C ALA A 197 5.24 24.14 -7.55
N VAL A 198 5.00 22.95 -6.98
CA VAL A 198 5.97 21.85 -6.93
C VAL A 198 5.92 20.96 -8.17
N CYS A 199 5.01 21.24 -9.11
CA CYS A 199 4.88 20.51 -10.36
C CYS A 199 5.54 21.27 -11.52
N ASP A 200 6.14 20.51 -12.44
CA ASP A 200 6.71 21.00 -13.67
C ASP A 200 5.64 21.68 -14.55
N LYS A 201 6.00 22.82 -15.14
CA LYS A 201 5.04 23.68 -15.87
C LYS A 201 4.70 23.16 -17.26
N GLU A 202 5.51 22.27 -17.83
CA GLU A 202 5.28 21.70 -19.15
C GLU A 202 4.56 20.36 -19.10
N THR A 203 4.91 19.50 -18.15
CA THR A 203 4.40 18.13 -18.02
C THR A 203 3.32 18.01 -16.95
N GLY A 204 3.37 18.86 -15.91
CA GLY A 204 2.51 18.75 -14.71
C GLY A 204 3.01 17.74 -13.68
N LYS A 205 4.15 17.08 -13.91
CA LYS A 205 4.73 16.07 -13.02
C LYS A 205 5.36 16.69 -11.78
N THR A 206 5.30 16.03 -10.63
CA THR A 206 6.27 16.27 -9.55
C THR A 206 7.67 15.79 -9.98
N GLU A 207 8.72 16.27 -9.33
CA GLU A 207 10.10 15.90 -9.68
C GLU A 207 10.52 14.54 -9.09
N GLU A 208 10.11 14.27 -7.85
CA GLU A 208 10.72 13.19 -7.07
C GLU A 208 9.97 11.85 -7.18
N VAL A 209 10.76 10.76 -7.22
CA VAL A 209 10.28 9.39 -7.06
C VAL A 209 10.25 9.06 -5.56
N TRP A 210 9.19 9.53 -4.89
CA TRP A 210 9.00 9.23 -3.48
C TRP A 210 8.63 7.75 -3.26
N GLY A 211 9.40 7.06 -2.43
CA GLY A 211 9.37 5.61 -2.30
C GLY A 211 8.00 5.05 -1.95
N ARG A 212 7.31 5.60 -0.95
CA ARG A 212 6.03 5.03 -0.52
C ARG A 212 4.92 5.20 -1.56
N ALA A 213 4.84 6.34 -2.24
CA ALA A 213 3.90 6.54 -3.34
C ALA A 213 4.12 5.52 -4.47
N LEU A 214 5.38 5.30 -4.86
CA LEU A 214 5.74 4.26 -5.82
C LEU A 214 5.39 2.85 -5.31
N GLY A 215 5.59 2.61 -4.01
CA GLY A 215 5.24 1.36 -3.33
C GLY A 215 3.74 1.07 -3.39
N TRP A 216 2.88 2.06 -3.13
CA TRP A 216 1.44 1.91 -3.26
C TRP A 216 1.03 1.58 -4.69
N TYR A 217 1.65 2.22 -5.67
CA TYR A 217 1.42 1.92 -7.08
C TYR A 217 1.80 0.47 -7.42
N ALA A 218 2.99 0.04 -7.01
CA ALA A 218 3.47 -1.33 -7.24
C ALA A 218 2.57 -2.39 -6.56
N MET A 219 2.18 -2.16 -5.31
CA MET A 219 1.23 -3.01 -4.58
C MET A 219 -0.12 -3.07 -5.30
N ALA A 220 -0.68 -1.92 -5.69
CA ALA A 220 -1.95 -1.86 -6.37
C ALA A 220 -1.92 -2.58 -7.72
N LEU A 221 -0.85 -2.44 -8.52
CA LEU A 221 -0.69 -3.21 -9.75
C LEU A 221 -0.71 -4.71 -9.49
N ALA A 222 0.10 -5.19 -8.53
CA ALA A 222 0.15 -6.61 -8.18
C ALA A 222 -1.21 -7.13 -7.71
N ASP A 223 -1.94 -6.37 -6.87
CA ASP A 223 -3.28 -6.70 -6.40
C ASP A 223 -4.30 -6.73 -7.54
N LEU A 224 -4.30 -5.73 -8.43
CA LEU A 224 -5.21 -5.67 -9.55
C LEU A 224 -4.99 -6.84 -10.53
N ILE A 225 -3.74 -7.21 -10.82
CA ILE A 225 -3.43 -8.35 -11.69
C ILE A 225 -3.96 -9.67 -11.10
N ASP A 226 -3.78 -9.86 -9.79
CA ASP A 226 -4.31 -11.02 -9.04
C ASP A 226 -5.84 -11.06 -9.12
N LEU A 227 -6.49 -9.92 -8.85
CA LEU A 227 -7.95 -9.78 -8.84
C LEU A 227 -8.58 -10.02 -10.22
N LEU A 228 -7.97 -9.54 -11.30
CA LEU A 228 -8.52 -9.71 -12.65
C LEU A 228 -8.57 -11.17 -13.10
N GLY A 229 -7.70 -12.03 -12.56
CA GLY A 229 -7.56 -13.43 -12.99
C GLY A 229 -6.88 -13.58 -14.35
N GLU A 230 -6.41 -14.79 -14.66
CA GLU A 230 -5.45 -15.05 -15.76
C GLU A 230 -5.99 -14.69 -17.16
N ASN A 231 -7.30 -14.84 -17.37
CA ASN A 231 -7.92 -14.72 -18.70
C ASN A 231 -8.51 -13.34 -19.00
N HIS A 232 -8.29 -12.34 -18.14
CA HIS A 232 -8.88 -11.01 -18.36
C HIS A 232 -8.15 -10.26 -19.47
N MET A 233 -8.87 -9.79 -20.50
CA MET A 233 -8.28 -9.15 -21.69
C MET A 233 -7.41 -7.92 -21.39
N LYS A 234 -7.67 -7.24 -20.27
CA LYS A 234 -6.90 -6.06 -19.83
C LYS A 234 -5.81 -6.38 -18.81
N ARG A 235 -5.56 -7.65 -18.49
CA ARG A 235 -4.48 -8.06 -17.60
C ARG A 235 -3.08 -7.83 -18.21
N PRO A 236 -2.82 -8.13 -19.51
CA PRO A 236 -1.46 -8.00 -20.07
C PRO A 236 -0.86 -6.60 -20.01
N VAL A 237 -1.68 -5.54 -20.10
CA VAL A 237 -1.17 -4.15 -20.00
C VAL A 237 -0.66 -3.84 -18.59
N LEU A 238 -1.36 -4.34 -17.55
CA LEU A 238 -0.90 -4.19 -16.17
C LEU A 238 0.33 -5.05 -15.89
N GLU A 239 0.37 -6.28 -16.40
CA GLU A 239 1.55 -7.15 -16.27
C GLU A 239 2.79 -6.51 -16.88
N SER A 240 2.68 -5.96 -18.10
CA SER A 240 3.78 -5.27 -18.75
C SER A 240 4.25 -4.03 -17.97
N ALA A 241 3.31 -3.23 -17.46
CA ALA A 241 3.62 -2.07 -16.62
C ALA A 241 4.32 -2.48 -15.32
N PHE A 242 3.82 -3.53 -14.67
CA PHE A 242 4.36 -4.07 -13.43
C PHE A 242 5.76 -4.66 -13.62
N GLN A 243 5.96 -5.51 -14.61
CA GLN A 243 7.27 -6.11 -14.92
C GLN A 243 8.31 -5.05 -15.26
N SER A 244 7.93 -4.04 -16.06
CA SER A 244 8.82 -2.93 -16.40
C SER A 244 9.22 -2.12 -15.17
N LEU A 245 8.26 -1.83 -14.29
CA LEU A 245 8.51 -1.12 -13.04
C LEU A 245 9.44 -1.93 -12.13
N MET A 246 9.15 -3.21 -11.90
CA MET A 246 9.95 -4.07 -11.02
C MET A 246 11.38 -4.22 -11.54
N ALA A 247 11.58 -4.40 -12.85
CA ALA A 247 12.91 -4.48 -13.45
C ALA A 247 13.76 -3.23 -13.20
N ARG A 248 13.15 -2.03 -13.24
CA ARG A 248 13.83 -0.78 -12.91
C ARG A 248 14.05 -0.62 -11.42
N LEU A 249 13.05 -0.92 -10.60
CA LEU A 249 13.11 -0.79 -9.15
C LEU A 249 14.26 -1.61 -8.52
N LEU A 250 14.52 -2.82 -9.06
CA LEU A 250 15.61 -3.68 -8.60
C LEU A 250 16.99 -3.01 -8.74
N THR A 251 17.19 -2.14 -9.74
CA THR A 251 18.47 -1.43 -9.92
C THR A 251 18.72 -0.33 -8.88
N TYR A 252 17.72 0.00 -8.06
CA TYR A 252 17.79 1.01 -7.01
C TYR A 252 17.77 0.43 -5.59
N GLN A 253 17.80 -0.90 -5.44
CA GLN A 253 17.94 -1.50 -4.13
C GLN A 253 19.34 -1.26 -3.58
N ASP A 254 19.43 -0.77 -2.35
CA ASP A 254 20.72 -0.57 -1.68
C ASP A 254 21.47 -1.90 -1.54
N GLU A 255 22.70 -1.95 -2.05
CA GLU A 255 23.45 -3.20 -2.11
C GLU A 255 23.83 -3.72 -0.71
N GLN A 256 24.10 -2.81 0.23
CA GLN A 256 24.61 -3.14 1.57
C GLN A 256 23.48 -3.62 2.50
N THR A 257 22.35 -2.93 2.47
CA THR A 257 21.24 -3.16 3.39
C THR A 257 20.12 -3.97 2.77
N GLY A 258 19.94 -3.94 1.45
CA GLY A 258 18.77 -4.50 0.78
C GLY A 258 17.53 -3.60 0.86
N LEU A 259 17.62 -2.42 1.46
CA LEU A 259 16.51 -1.48 1.58
C LEU A 259 16.40 -0.54 0.37
N TRP A 260 15.35 0.27 0.32
CA TRP A 260 15.21 1.37 -0.64
C TRP A 260 15.16 2.72 0.08
N TYR A 261 15.63 3.75 -0.61
CA TYR A 261 15.68 5.12 -0.09
C TYR A 261 14.31 5.82 -0.15
N GLN A 262 14.14 6.82 0.72
CA GLN A 262 12.99 7.72 0.76
C GLN A 262 12.72 8.37 -0.61
N VAL A 263 13.77 8.86 -1.27
CA VAL A 263 13.74 9.21 -2.70
C VAL A 263 14.55 8.15 -3.46
N VAL A 264 13.85 7.32 -4.24
CA VAL A 264 14.32 6.00 -4.69
C VAL A 264 15.58 6.10 -5.56
N ASP A 265 15.59 7.04 -6.49
CA ASP A 265 16.64 7.19 -7.51
C ASP A 265 17.82 8.06 -7.06
N LYS A 266 17.81 8.55 -5.83
CA LYS A 266 18.81 9.48 -5.27
C LYS A 266 19.54 8.91 -4.06
N GLY A 267 19.76 7.59 -4.02
CA GLY A 267 20.45 6.91 -2.91
C GLY A 267 21.92 7.30 -2.74
N ASN A 268 22.53 7.96 -3.72
CA ASN A 268 23.87 8.51 -3.65
C ASN A 268 23.95 9.89 -2.97
N GLN A 269 22.80 10.52 -2.67
CA GLN A 269 22.77 11.79 -1.97
C GLN A 269 22.96 11.57 -0.45
N PRO A 270 23.89 12.30 0.20
CA PRO A 270 24.31 12.02 1.57
C PRO A 270 23.24 12.33 2.63
N ASP A 271 22.23 13.11 2.29
CA ASP A 271 21.09 13.52 3.12
C ASP A 271 19.84 12.65 2.91
N ASN A 272 19.85 11.76 1.91
CA ASN A 272 18.81 10.76 1.74
C ASN A 272 18.95 9.64 2.78
N TRP A 273 17.89 8.87 2.97
CA TRP A 273 17.84 7.84 4.00
C TRP A 273 16.95 6.66 3.59
N LEU A 274 17.22 5.49 4.15
CA LEU A 274 16.51 4.25 3.88
C LEU A 274 15.16 4.23 4.60
N GLU A 275 14.08 3.89 3.89
CA GLU A 275 12.71 4.01 4.41
C GLU A 275 12.00 2.66 4.46
N SER A 276 11.40 2.36 5.61
CA SER A 276 10.88 1.02 5.92
C SER A 276 9.57 0.70 5.21
N SER A 277 8.67 1.68 5.05
CA SER A 277 7.34 1.40 4.47
C SER A 277 7.42 1.15 2.96
N CYS A 278 8.18 1.96 2.21
CA CYS A 278 8.39 1.76 0.78
C CYS A 278 9.10 0.44 0.52
N THR A 279 10.12 0.12 1.33
CA THR A 279 10.81 -1.17 1.24
C THR A 279 9.83 -2.32 1.47
N SER A 280 8.97 -2.23 2.48
CA SER A 280 7.95 -3.25 2.74
C SER A 280 6.98 -3.42 1.56
N LEU A 281 6.55 -2.32 0.93
CA LEU A 281 5.67 -2.35 -0.24
C LEU A 281 6.36 -2.95 -1.47
N PHE A 282 7.64 -2.67 -1.67
CA PHE A 282 8.43 -3.26 -2.75
C PHE A 282 8.65 -4.76 -2.51
N VAL A 283 8.97 -5.17 -1.28
CA VAL A 283 9.05 -6.59 -0.90
C VAL A 283 7.72 -7.30 -1.17
N TYR A 284 6.59 -6.71 -0.77
CA TYR A 284 5.26 -7.24 -1.07
C TYR A 284 5.05 -7.42 -2.58
N ALA A 285 5.30 -6.37 -3.36
CA ALA A 285 5.10 -6.39 -4.80
C ALA A 285 5.98 -7.45 -5.48
N LEU A 286 7.27 -7.50 -5.17
CA LEU A 286 8.21 -8.49 -5.73
C LEU A 286 7.80 -9.92 -5.38
N ALA A 287 7.47 -10.18 -4.10
CA ALA A 287 7.06 -11.51 -3.65
C ALA A 287 5.74 -11.96 -4.28
N LYS A 288 4.77 -11.05 -4.37
CA LYS A 288 3.50 -11.31 -5.04
C LYS A 288 3.67 -11.53 -6.54
N GLY A 289 4.49 -10.71 -7.20
CA GLY A 289 4.83 -10.86 -8.62
C GLY A 289 5.45 -12.21 -8.94
N TYR A 290 6.35 -12.70 -8.07
CA TYR A 290 6.90 -14.05 -8.16
C TYR A 290 5.81 -15.13 -8.00
N ARG A 291 4.98 -15.04 -6.96
CA ARG A 291 3.87 -15.99 -6.73
C ARG A 291 2.87 -16.04 -7.90
N LEU A 292 2.67 -14.93 -8.59
CA LEU A 292 1.78 -14.83 -9.76
C LEU A 292 2.45 -15.30 -11.06
N GLY A 293 3.71 -15.75 -11.03
CA GLY A 293 4.47 -16.16 -12.22
C GLY A 293 4.91 -14.99 -13.12
N LEU A 294 4.80 -13.75 -12.64
CA LEU A 294 5.15 -12.55 -13.41
C LEU A 294 6.64 -12.21 -13.34
N LEU A 295 7.31 -12.63 -12.27
CA LEU A 295 8.72 -12.38 -11.99
C LEU A 295 9.45 -13.70 -11.68
N GLY A 296 10.74 -13.77 -11.99
CA GLY A 296 11.58 -14.94 -11.73
C GLY A 296 12.21 -14.97 -10.33
N GLU A 297 12.99 -16.03 -10.06
CA GLU A 297 13.69 -16.25 -8.78
C GLU A 297 14.58 -15.08 -8.34
N ASP A 298 15.20 -14.37 -9.29
CA ASP A 298 16.05 -13.21 -8.99
C ASP A 298 15.27 -12.10 -8.26
N ALA A 299 14.08 -11.76 -8.76
CA ALA A 299 13.19 -10.80 -8.11
C ALA A 299 12.76 -11.27 -6.72
N PHE A 300 12.51 -12.57 -6.55
CA PHE A 300 12.14 -13.12 -5.25
C PHE A 300 13.31 -13.12 -4.26
N PHE A 301 14.54 -13.40 -4.72
CA PHE A 301 15.76 -13.23 -3.93
C PHE A 301 15.90 -11.79 -3.44
N HIS A 302 15.66 -10.80 -4.31
CA HIS A 302 15.68 -9.39 -3.93
C HIS A 302 14.58 -9.01 -2.92
N ALA A 303 13.40 -9.64 -3.01
CA ALA A 303 12.35 -9.51 -2.01
C ALA A 303 12.78 -10.07 -0.64
N GLU A 304 13.39 -11.25 -0.61
CA GLU A 304 13.95 -11.84 0.61
C GLU A 304 15.09 -10.98 1.19
N LYS A 305 15.93 -10.40 0.33
CA LYS A 305 16.98 -9.45 0.73
C LYS A 305 16.39 -8.20 1.38
N GLY A 306 15.32 -7.64 0.83
CA GLY A 306 14.63 -6.49 1.41
C GLY A 306 14.01 -6.79 2.77
N LEU A 307 13.35 -7.95 2.93
CA LEU A 307 12.85 -8.37 4.25
C LEU A 307 13.98 -8.57 5.25
N SER A 308 15.08 -9.21 4.85
CA SER A 308 16.26 -9.36 5.72
C SER A 308 16.82 -8.00 6.15
N GLY A 309 16.92 -7.05 5.22
CA GLY A 309 17.34 -5.69 5.50
C GLY A 309 16.45 -4.99 6.52
N LEU A 310 15.12 -5.13 6.40
CA LEU A 310 14.19 -4.55 7.36
C LEU A 310 14.42 -5.12 8.76
N LEU A 311 14.64 -6.43 8.86
CA LEU A 311 14.90 -7.11 10.13
C LEU A 311 16.24 -6.73 10.75
N ASP A 312 17.29 -6.52 9.93
CA ASP A 312 18.62 -6.19 10.41
C ASP A 312 18.80 -4.71 10.79
N TYR A 313 18.12 -3.79 10.08
CA TYR A 313 18.37 -2.34 10.19
C TYR A 313 17.19 -1.54 10.76
N ALA A 314 15.94 -2.03 10.62
CA ALA A 314 14.74 -1.29 11.00
C ALA A 314 13.97 -1.89 12.17
N VAL A 315 14.20 -3.15 12.52
CA VAL A 315 13.47 -3.83 13.59
C VAL A 315 14.32 -3.94 14.86
N ASP A 316 13.77 -3.46 15.96
CA ASP A 316 14.23 -3.77 17.31
C ASP A 316 13.19 -4.62 18.04
N ILE A 317 13.64 -5.32 19.09
CA ILE A 317 12.78 -6.01 20.05
C ILE A 317 12.97 -5.36 21.42
N GLU A 318 11.90 -4.85 22.00
CA GLU A 318 11.88 -4.24 23.34
C GLU A 318 12.05 -5.31 24.44
N GLU A 319 12.30 -4.85 25.68
CA GLU A 319 12.50 -5.76 26.83
C GLU A 319 11.29 -6.66 27.12
N ASP A 320 10.08 -6.19 26.82
CA ASP A 320 8.83 -6.94 26.96
C ASP A 320 8.55 -7.89 25.77
N GLY A 321 9.43 -7.91 24.77
CA GLY A 321 9.33 -8.73 23.57
C GLY A 321 8.54 -8.08 22.43
N ALA A 322 8.02 -6.85 22.59
CA ALA A 322 7.31 -6.15 21.54
C ALA A 322 8.24 -5.75 20.38
N LEU A 323 7.75 -5.89 19.15
CA LEU A 323 8.47 -5.48 17.94
C LEU A 323 8.32 -3.97 17.72
N VAL A 324 9.45 -3.31 17.43
CA VAL A 324 9.48 -1.91 17.02
C VAL A 324 10.09 -1.79 15.63
N LEU A 325 9.25 -1.41 14.66
CA LEU A 325 9.68 -1.08 13.30
C LEU A 325 9.93 0.43 13.19
N LYS A 326 11.18 0.81 12.94
CA LYS A 326 11.66 2.18 12.82
C LYS A 326 11.71 2.64 11.36
N MET A 327 12.14 3.90 11.17
CA MET A 327 12.40 4.50 9.85
C MET A 327 11.18 4.51 8.91
N ILE A 328 9.98 4.65 9.47
CA ILE A 328 8.76 4.81 8.69
C ILE A 328 8.50 6.31 8.50
N CYS A 329 8.49 6.80 7.27
CA CYS A 329 8.12 8.18 6.97
C CYS A 329 6.67 8.44 7.40
N ILE A 330 6.38 9.55 8.09
CA ILE A 330 4.98 9.89 8.42
C ILE A 330 4.16 10.29 7.18
N GLY A 331 2.85 10.48 7.32
CA GLY A 331 1.98 11.02 6.26
C GLY A 331 2.61 12.25 5.58
N THR A 332 2.69 12.21 4.25
CA THR A 332 3.49 13.14 3.44
C THR A 332 2.72 13.52 2.17
N SER A 333 2.71 14.82 1.85
CA SER A 333 2.10 15.37 0.64
C SER A 333 3.12 15.48 -0.49
N ILE A 334 2.68 15.87 -1.69
CA ILE A 334 3.59 16.20 -2.78
C ILE A 334 4.50 17.37 -2.41
N GLY A 335 5.76 17.30 -2.83
CA GLY A 335 6.78 18.30 -2.54
C GLY A 335 7.98 18.19 -3.49
N ARG A 336 9.03 18.94 -3.16
CA ARG A 336 10.38 18.86 -3.76
C ARG A 336 11.27 17.93 -2.93
N TYR A 337 12.49 17.67 -3.39
CA TYR A 337 13.46 16.83 -2.70
C TYR A 337 13.54 17.09 -1.19
N ASP A 338 13.81 18.34 -0.79
CA ASP A 338 13.95 18.76 0.62
C ASP A 338 12.70 18.48 1.45
N ASP A 339 11.51 18.58 0.85
CA ASP A 339 10.25 18.27 1.53
C ASP A 339 10.13 16.78 1.88
N TYR A 340 10.72 15.88 1.08
CA TYR A 340 10.71 14.43 1.34
C TYR A 340 11.82 14.00 2.29
N ILE A 341 13.05 14.47 2.10
CA ILE A 341 14.17 14.04 2.95
C ILE A 341 14.07 14.59 4.37
N SER A 342 13.44 15.76 4.56
CA SER A 342 13.21 16.35 5.88
C SER A 342 12.01 15.77 6.63
N ARG A 343 11.25 14.82 6.02
CA ARG A 343 10.10 14.22 6.70
C ARG A 343 10.55 13.45 7.93
N PRO A 344 9.89 13.66 9.09
CA PRO A 344 10.23 12.89 10.27
C PRO A 344 9.80 11.44 10.06
N THR A 345 10.48 10.57 10.80
CA THR A 345 10.11 9.17 10.92
C THR A 345 9.33 8.94 12.20
N SER A 346 8.48 7.91 12.20
CA SER A 346 7.77 7.44 13.39
C SER A 346 7.95 5.94 13.51
N ALA A 347 8.29 5.47 14.71
CA ALA A 347 8.30 4.04 14.98
C ALA A 347 6.87 3.51 15.03
N ASN A 348 6.66 2.30 14.51
CA ASN A 348 5.37 1.60 14.54
C ASN A 348 4.19 2.41 13.95
N ASP A 349 4.49 3.30 13.00
CA ASP A 349 3.46 3.98 12.22
C ASP A 349 2.67 2.97 11.38
N LEU A 350 1.34 3.12 11.36
CA LEU A 350 0.42 2.11 10.81
C LEU A 350 0.63 1.85 9.32
N HIS A 351 1.13 2.82 8.55
CA HIS A 351 1.46 2.62 7.14
C HIS A 351 2.55 1.55 6.98
N GLY A 352 3.63 1.71 7.75
CA GLY A 352 4.79 0.83 7.68
C GLY A 352 4.50 -0.53 8.28
N VAL A 353 3.82 -0.59 9.43
CA VAL A 353 3.47 -1.86 10.06
C VAL A 353 2.50 -2.68 9.21
N GLY A 354 1.48 -2.05 8.62
CA GLY A 354 0.57 -2.72 7.69
C GLY A 354 1.30 -3.25 6.45
N ALA A 355 2.13 -2.42 5.82
CA ALA A 355 2.94 -2.83 4.68
C ALA A 355 3.91 -3.98 5.03
N PHE A 356 4.55 -3.92 6.20
CA PHE A 356 5.47 -4.95 6.69
C PHE A 356 4.75 -6.29 6.91
N ALA A 357 3.61 -6.28 7.59
CA ALA A 357 2.81 -7.49 7.80
C ALA A 357 2.36 -8.11 6.47
N LEU A 358 1.88 -7.29 5.53
CA LEU A 358 1.53 -7.73 4.18
C LEU A 358 2.76 -8.35 3.47
N ALA A 359 3.93 -7.69 3.52
CA ALA A 359 5.16 -8.19 2.92
C ALA A 359 5.58 -9.56 3.48
N CYS A 360 5.55 -9.72 4.82
CA CYS A 360 5.80 -10.98 5.50
C CYS A 360 4.89 -12.10 4.99
N THR A 361 3.60 -11.82 4.77
CA THR A 361 2.64 -12.82 4.30
C THR A 361 2.91 -13.26 2.86
N GLU A 362 3.28 -12.34 1.96
CA GLU A 362 3.59 -12.72 0.57
C GLU A 362 4.95 -13.40 0.44
N ILE A 363 5.95 -13.07 1.27
CA ILE A 363 7.21 -13.83 1.32
C ILE A 363 6.95 -15.27 1.77
N GLU A 364 6.13 -15.46 2.82
CA GLU A 364 5.76 -16.80 3.30
C GLU A 364 5.03 -17.61 2.20
N LYS A 365 4.09 -17.00 1.47
CA LYS A 365 3.42 -17.65 0.34
C LYS A 365 4.39 -17.95 -0.82
N GLY A 366 5.27 -17.02 -1.17
CA GLY A 366 6.28 -17.20 -2.20
C GLY A 366 7.22 -18.36 -1.91
N ARG A 367 7.65 -18.53 -0.65
CA ARG A 367 8.48 -19.67 -0.23
C ARG A 367 7.78 -21.02 -0.38
N LYS A 368 6.45 -21.06 -0.24
CA LYS A 368 5.64 -22.28 -0.46
C LYS A 368 5.37 -22.55 -1.95
N HIS A 369 5.59 -21.55 -2.81
CA HIS A 369 5.41 -21.66 -4.25
C HIS A 369 6.69 -22.10 -5.00
N ARG A 370 7.85 -22.03 -4.32
CA ARG A 370 9.15 -22.49 -4.82
C ARG A 370 9.22 -23.99 -5.09
#